data_AF-A0A5S9IKK6-F1
#
_entry.id   AF-A0A5S9IKK6-F1
#
_cell.length_a   1.000
_cell.length_b   1.000
_cell.length_c   1.000
_cell.angle_alpha   90.00
_cell.angle_beta   90.00
_cell.angle_gamma   90.00
#
_symmetry.space_group_name_H-M   'P 1'
#
loop_
_entity.id
_entity.type
_entity.pdbx_description
1 polymer ?
#
loop_
_entity_poly.entity_id
_entity_poly.type
_entity_poly.pdbx_seq_one_letter_code
_entity_poly.pdbx_strand_id
1 'polypeptide(L)'
;MARWNFPLLKDITVPAVQILDDDILIRRRRGSKSSQSYVIVGQQVKNPTLEEYFVCRIKTEVALPLYICDYLRVMNPMENYENHKGMLASLDYDSFIAHTKIPVPNMSYQRAILDLGEVLHNKRTINNKIVQTLKDMSKNLYRQLTQTTTETQPICDIVNTSSLFFSSEEEVESDGRVYIDPQSILTSDDFDSHSYGEKLITWGKIEQADFLLENEYHFGRNDYTILSPKVGLSPLFVYCSAKFGRGTVVEDEFAVDRFSQFHIAKLNHEQLQYFHQQTNAWFYKIQKNFKENVLLEQWENTIKKMIYSTHDSGEKNE
;
A
#
# COMPACT_ATOMS: atom_id res chain seq x y z
N MET A 1 32.12 2.80 -20.90
CA MET A 1 31.63 3.66 -19.79
C MET A 1 32.53 3.47 -18.58
N ALA A 2 32.91 4.53 -17.84
CA ALA A 2 33.81 4.39 -16.70
C ALA A 2 33.08 3.73 -15.50
N ARG A 3 33.57 2.56 -15.05
CA ARG A 3 33.17 1.94 -13.77
C ARG A 3 33.79 2.73 -12.63
N TRP A 4 32.98 3.35 -11.79
CA TRP A 4 33.48 4.09 -10.63
C TRP A 4 33.33 3.23 -9.37
N ASN A 5 34.45 2.74 -8.85
CA ASN A 5 34.54 2.34 -7.46
C ASN A 5 34.55 3.64 -6.63
N PHE A 6 33.47 3.91 -5.91
CA PHE A 6 33.45 5.05 -4.99
C PHE A 6 34.48 4.82 -3.88
N PRO A 7 35.44 5.73 -3.65
CA PRO A 7 36.17 5.74 -2.39
C PRO A 7 35.20 6.28 -1.34
N LEU A 8 34.39 5.39 -0.78
CA LEU A 8 33.64 5.65 0.44
C LEU A 8 34.61 5.39 1.62
N LEU A 9 34.61 6.29 2.60
CA LEU A 9 35.61 6.36 3.66
C LEU A 9 35.64 5.07 4.50
N LYS A 10 36.74 4.33 4.43
CA LYS A 10 37.03 3.22 5.34
C LYS A 10 37.56 3.74 6.68
N ASP A 11 37.12 3.08 7.75
CA ASP A 11 37.77 3.08 9.07
C ASP A 11 38.09 4.46 9.64
N ILE A 12 37.04 5.24 9.87
CA ILE A 12 37.09 6.37 10.78
C ILE A 12 36.72 5.85 12.18
N THR A 13 37.72 5.42 12.96
CA THR A 13 37.67 5.48 14.42
C THR A 13 37.94 6.93 14.85
N VAL A 14 36.97 7.82 14.68
CA VAL A 14 37.16 9.26 14.94
C VAL A 14 35.87 9.83 15.55
N PRO A 15 35.96 10.70 16.57
CA PRO A 15 34.82 11.24 17.30
C PRO A 15 33.80 11.91 16.38
N ALA A 16 32.51 11.69 16.66
CA ALA A 16 31.36 12.42 16.14
C ALA A 16 31.49 12.82 14.65
N VAL A 17 31.41 11.84 13.74
CA VAL A 17 31.19 12.15 12.31
C VAL A 17 29.92 12.98 12.21
N GLN A 18 30.06 14.25 11.81
CA GLN A 18 28.91 15.10 11.56
C GLN A 18 28.18 14.55 10.34
N ILE A 19 26.99 14.00 10.60
CA ILE A 19 26.06 13.56 9.58
C ILE A 19 25.47 14.81 8.93
N LEU A 20 25.56 14.90 7.61
CA LEU A 20 25.01 16.00 6.81
C LEU A 20 23.64 15.63 6.25
N ASP A 21 22.84 16.63 5.89
CA ASP A 21 21.48 16.44 5.39
C ASP A 21 21.42 15.59 4.10
N ASP A 22 22.46 15.66 3.28
CA ASP A 22 22.59 14.93 2.01
C ASP A 22 23.25 13.55 2.15
N ASP A 23 23.66 13.16 3.36
CA ASP A 23 24.21 11.83 3.58
C ASP A 23 23.11 10.75 3.46
N ILE A 24 23.47 9.60 2.89
CA ILE A 24 22.59 8.43 2.79
C ILE A 24 22.94 7.46 3.92
N LEU A 25 21.97 7.13 4.75
CA LEU A 25 22.07 6.10 5.78
C LEU A 25 21.66 4.75 5.22
N ILE A 26 22.52 3.76 5.39
CA ILE A 26 22.31 2.37 4.94
C ILE A 26 22.28 1.46 6.17
N ARG A 27 21.14 0.79 6.43
CA ARG A 27 20.96 0.03 7.66
C ARG A 27 21.80 -1.27 7.68
N ARG A 28 22.46 -1.57 8.81
CA ARG A 28 23.38 -2.71 9.01
C ARG A 28 22.70 -4.01 9.43
N ARG A 29 21.53 -3.94 10.09
CA ARG A 29 20.83 -5.11 10.69
C ARG A 29 19.32 -5.08 10.41
N ARG A 30 18.73 -6.28 10.31
CA ARG A 30 17.29 -6.46 10.11
C ARG A 30 16.49 -6.00 11.33
N GLY A 31 15.41 -5.26 11.04
CA GLY A 31 14.29 -4.96 11.92
C GLY A 31 13.10 -4.53 11.06
N SER A 32 12.34 -5.52 10.57
CA SER A 32 11.03 -5.46 9.88
C SER A 32 10.64 -4.15 9.15
N LYS A 33 11.23 -3.92 7.96
CA LYS A 33 10.62 -3.35 6.73
C LYS A 33 11.75 -2.95 5.76
N SER A 34 11.82 -3.60 4.58
CA SER A 34 12.82 -3.33 3.53
C SER A 34 12.78 -1.89 3.02
N SER A 35 11.63 -1.21 3.14
CA SER A 35 11.43 0.18 2.72
C SER A 35 12.23 1.23 3.53
N GLN A 36 12.86 0.84 4.64
CA GLN A 36 13.67 1.74 5.49
C GLN A 36 15.16 1.41 5.48
N SER A 37 15.62 0.54 4.60
CA SER A 37 17.04 0.15 4.54
C SER A 37 17.97 1.26 4.03
N TYR A 38 17.42 2.25 3.30
CA TYR A 38 18.15 3.38 2.73
C TYR A 38 17.40 4.69 2.94
N VAL A 39 18.01 5.64 3.63
CA VAL A 39 17.34 6.88 4.03
C VAL A 39 18.27 8.08 3.90
N ILE A 40 17.80 9.18 3.33
CA ILE A 40 18.51 10.46 3.34
C ILE A 40 18.22 11.18 4.66
N VAL A 41 19.29 11.63 5.33
CA VAL A 41 19.24 12.17 6.69
C VAL A 41 18.28 13.35 6.79
N GLY A 42 18.44 14.34 5.90
CA GLY A 42 17.65 15.57 5.90
C GLY A 42 16.16 15.37 5.63
N GLN A 43 15.74 14.18 5.18
CA GLN A 43 14.35 13.94 4.81
C GLN A 43 13.56 13.10 5.81
N GLN A 44 14.20 12.19 6.56
CA GLN A 44 13.44 11.07 7.14
C GLN A 44 13.91 10.48 8.48
N VAL A 45 15.10 10.81 9.02
CA VAL A 45 15.56 10.19 10.28
C VAL A 45 15.79 11.19 11.41
N LYS A 46 15.03 11.03 12.50
CA LYS A 46 15.32 11.69 13.78
C LYS A 46 16.27 10.81 14.59
N ASN A 47 17.48 11.30 14.88
CA ASN A 47 18.49 10.67 15.75
C ASN A 47 18.94 9.24 15.32
N PRO A 48 19.58 9.08 14.14
CA PRO A 48 20.17 7.81 13.76
C PRO A 48 21.31 7.42 14.73
N THR A 49 21.32 6.18 15.21
CA THR A 49 22.46 5.62 15.95
C THR A 49 23.49 5.07 14.95
N LEU A 50 24.76 5.47 15.09
CA LEU A 50 25.83 5.02 14.18
C LEU A 50 26.12 3.51 14.25
N GLU A 51 25.62 2.83 15.28
CA GLU A 51 25.70 1.38 15.44
C GLU A 51 24.79 0.64 14.44
N GLU A 52 23.72 1.28 13.98
CA GLU A 52 22.71 0.68 13.10
C GLU A 52 22.91 1.01 11.62
N TYR A 53 23.75 1.98 11.27
CA TYR A 53 23.85 2.49 9.90
C TYR A 53 25.29 2.63 9.39
N PHE A 54 25.48 2.48 8.09
CA PHE A 54 26.59 3.07 7.34
C PHE A 54 26.18 4.44 6.84
N VAL A 55 27.12 5.39 6.89
CA VAL A 55 26.94 6.71 6.29
C VAL A 55 27.62 6.70 4.93
N CYS A 56 26.84 6.90 3.87
CA CYS A 56 27.30 6.98 2.50
C CYS A 56 27.24 8.44 2.04
N ARG A 57 28.42 9.05 1.87
CA ARG A 57 28.53 10.43 1.38
C ARG A 57 28.78 10.42 -0.12
N ILE A 58 27.86 11.02 -0.86
CA ILE A 58 27.91 11.07 -2.31
C ILE A 58 28.73 12.27 -2.75
N LYS A 59 29.62 12.05 -3.72
CA LYS A 59 30.30 13.12 -4.45
C LYS A 59 29.28 13.81 -5.35
N THR A 60 28.76 14.96 -4.91
CA THR A 60 27.66 15.69 -5.55
C THR A 60 27.98 16.18 -6.96
N GLU A 61 29.26 16.29 -7.30
CA GLU A 61 29.75 16.58 -8.64
C GLU A 61 29.58 15.41 -9.62
N VAL A 62 29.36 14.19 -9.10
CA VAL A 62 29.24 12.95 -9.89
C VAL A 62 27.80 12.41 -9.87
N ALA A 63 27.13 12.48 -8.72
CA ALA A 63 25.78 11.95 -8.57
C ALA A 63 24.92 12.74 -7.59
N LEU A 64 23.61 12.72 -7.82
CA LEU A 64 22.62 13.25 -6.90
C LEU A 64 22.40 12.24 -5.75
N PRO A 65 22.46 12.66 -4.48
CA PRO A 65 22.15 11.78 -3.35
C PRO A 65 20.77 11.12 -3.47
N LEU A 66 19.76 11.87 -3.93
CA LEU A 66 18.42 11.37 -4.18
C LEU A 66 18.37 10.26 -5.24
N TYR A 67 19.14 10.40 -6.32
CA TYR A 67 19.23 9.39 -7.36
C TYR A 67 19.83 8.08 -6.81
N ILE A 68 20.93 8.17 -6.06
CA ILE A 68 21.56 7.00 -5.45
C ILE A 68 20.62 6.33 -4.44
N CYS A 69 19.93 7.11 -3.61
CA CYS A 69 18.96 6.57 -2.66
C CYS A 69 17.78 5.89 -3.36
N ASP A 70 17.25 6.47 -4.44
CA ASP A 70 16.15 5.89 -5.22
C ASP A 70 16.58 4.59 -5.90
N TYR A 71 17.76 4.56 -6.52
CA TYR A 71 18.35 3.35 -7.10
C TYR A 71 18.47 2.22 -6.08
N LEU A 72 19.04 2.50 -4.90
CA LEU A 72 19.23 1.49 -3.85
C LEU A 72 17.90 0.94 -3.33
N ARG A 73 16.86 1.78 -3.26
CA ARG A 73 15.50 1.35 -2.88
C ARG A 73 14.87 0.43 -3.91
N VAL A 74 14.98 0.76 -5.20
CA VAL A 74 14.33 0.02 -6.28
C VAL A 74 15.05 -1.29 -6.61
N MET A 75 16.37 -1.22 -6.74
CA MET A 75 17.18 -2.38 -7.12
C MET A 75 17.46 -3.30 -5.93
N ASN A 76 17.33 -2.76 -4.71
CA ASN A 76 17.52 -3.46 -3.45
C ASN A 76 18.65 -4.50 -3.48
N PRO A 77 19.90 -4.09 -3.77
CA PRO A 77 21.02 -5.02 -3.93
C PRO A 77 21.27 -5.88 -2.67
N MET A 78 20.76 -5.43 -1.52
CA MET A 78 20.80 -6.18 -0.26
C MET A 78 19.93 -7.43 -0.24
N GLU A 79 18.77 -7.42 -0.90
CA GLU A 79 17.94 -8.63 -1.01
C GLU A 79 18.67 -9.74 -1.77
N ASN A 80 19.41 -9.37 -2.82
CA ASN A 80 20.26 -10.30 -3.55
C ASN A 80 21.41 -10.82 -2.68
N TYR A 81 22.07 -9.98 -1.88
CA TYR A 81 23.16 -10.43 -0.99
C TYR A 81 22.66 -11.34 0.14
N GLU A 82 21.51 -11.01 0.74
CA GLU A 82 20.93 -11.73 1.88
C GLU A 82 20.42 -13.13 1.50
N ASN A 83 19.83 -13.28 0.30
CA ASN A 83 19.43 -14.59 -0.24
C ASN A 83 20.61 -15.57 -0.35
N HIS A 84 21.85 -15.09 -0.39
CA HIS A 84 23.06 -15.92 -0.50
C HIS A 84 23.78 -16.19 0.83
N LYS A 85 23.57 -15.39 1.90
CA LYS A 85 24.30 -15.51 3.19
C LYS A 85 23.45 -15.85 4.42
N GLY A 86 22.13 -15.91 4.30
CA GLY A 86 21.23 -16.32 5.38
C GLY A 86 20.85 -15.21 6.38
N MET A 87 19.81 -15.49 7.17
CA MET A 87 18.94 -14.51 7.86
C MET A 87 19.59 -13.70 9.01
N LEU A 88 20.84 -13.98 9.38
CA LEU A 88 21.52 -13.40 10.57
C LEU A 88 22.84 -12.68 10.26
N ALA A 89 23.26 -12.60 8.98
CA ALA A 89 24.49 -11.92 8.63
C ALA A 89 24.31 -10.40 8.76
N SER A 90 25.07 -9.76 9.66
CA SER A 90 25.24 -8.30 9.60
C SER A 90 25.96 -7.95 8.31
N LEU A 91 25.41 -7.01 7.55
CA LEU A 91 26.07 -6.48 6.37
C LEU A 91 27.33 -5.76 6.81
N ASP A 92 28.50 -6.25 6.39
CA ASP A 92 29.74 -5.48 6.49
C ASP A 92 29.88 -4.55 5.28
N TYR A 93 30.56 -3.43 5.50
CA TYR A 93 30.71 -2.36 4.52
C TYR A 93 31.45 -2.84 3.26
N ASP A 94 32.48 -3.68 3.42
CA ASP A 94 33.29 -4.19 2.32
C ASP A 94 32.47 -5.08 1.38
N SER A 95 31.61 -5.91 1.96
CA SER A 95 30.67 -6.74 1.22
C SER A 95 29.64 -5.88 0.49
N PHE A 96 29.10 -4.83 1.12
CA PHE A 96 28.17 -3.91 0.46
C PHE A 96 28.79 -3.29 -0.80
N ILE A 97 30.00 -2.74 -0.68
CA ILE A 97 30.70 -2.09 -1.80
C ILE A 97 31.09 -3.11 -2.88
N ALA A 98 31.56 -4.29 -2.49
CA ALA A 98 31.96 -5.32 -3.45
C ALA A 98 30.80 -5.85 -4.32
N HIS A 99 29.58 -5.87 -3.78
CA HIS A 99 28.41 -6.44 -4.46
C HIS A 99 27.46 -5.38 -5.04
N THR A 100 27.65 -4.10 -4.72
CA THR A 100 26.77 -3.02 -5.19
C THR A 100 27.43 -2.25 -6.32
N LYS A 101 26.96 -2.49 -7.55
CA LYS A 101 27.28 -1.65 -8.71
C LYS A 101 26.11 -0.71 -8.96
N ILE A 102 26.42 0.59 -9.03
CA ILE A 102 25.42 1.63 -9.28
C ILE A 102 25.75 2.29 -10.61
N PRO A 103 24.85 2.25 -11.61
CA PRO A 103 25.01 3.03 -12.82
C PRO A 103 24.86 4.50 -12.48
N VAL A 104 25.84 5.32 -12.89
CA VAL A 104 25.83 6.76 -12.68
C VAL A 104 25.80 7.45 -14.04
N PRO A 105 24.62 7.67 -14.62
CA PRO A 105 24.47 8.41 -15.85
C PRO A 105 24.80 9.89 -15.62
N ASN A 106 24.82 10.70 -16.68
CA ASN A 106 25.07 12.13 -16.52
C ASN A 106 24.00 12.81 -15.64
N MET A 107 24.36 13.94 -15.02
CA MET A 107 23.50 14.64 -14.05
C MET A 107 22.13 15.02 -14.62
N SER A 108 22.05 15.39 -15.90
CA SER A 108 20.77 15.74 -16.55
C SER A 108 19.83 14.53 -16.59
N TYR A 109 20.37 13.35 -16.89
CA TYR A 109 19.59 12.11 -16.92
C TYR A 109 19.19 11.66 -15.51
N GLN A 110 20.07 11.80 -14.52
CA GLN A 110 19.72 11.54 -13.12
C GLN A 110 18.54 12.40 -12.66
N ARG A 111 18.51 13.70 -13.02
CA ARG A 111 17.38 14.60 -12.71
C ARG A 111 16.11 14.16 -13.41
N ALA A 112 16.17 13.84 -14.70
CA ALA A 112 14.98 13.41 -15.45
C ALA A 112 14.31 12.16 -14.85
N ILE A 113 15.10 11.21 -14.34
CA ILE A 113 14.57 10.03 -13.64
C ILE A 113 13.85 10.43 -12.34
N LEU A 114 14.48 11.31 -11.56
CA LEU A 114 13.90 11.80 -10.31
C LEU A 114 12.60 12.60 -10.56
N ASP A 115 12.59 13.48 -11.56
CA ASP A 115 11.42 14.28 -11.94
C ASP A 115 10.25 13.38 -12.35
N LEU A 116 10.51 12.31 -13.10
CA LEU A 116 9.48 11.32 -13.46
C LEU A 116 8.91 10.62 -12.22
N GLY A 117 9.78 10.18 -11.31
CA GLY A 117 9.36 9.58 -10.04
C GLY A 117 8.53 10.56 -9.21
N GLU A 118 8.91 11.83 -9.18
CA GLU A 118 8.21 12.89 -8.46
C GLU A 118 6.80 13.12 -9.03
N VAL A 119 6.63 13.18 -10.35
CA VAL A 119 5.31 13.34 -10.98
C VAL A 119 4.35 12.21 -10.57
N LEU A 120 4.81 10.96 -10.61
CA LEU A 120 4.01 9.80 -10.20
C LEU A 120 3.68 9.85 -8.70
N HIS A 121 4.66 10.19 -7.87
CA HIS A 121 4.47 10.35 -6.43
C HIS A 121 3.47 11.46 -6.09
N ASN A 122 3.57 12.61 -6.77
CA ASN A 122 2.68 13.75 -6.58
C ASN A 122 1.24 13.38 -6.95
N LYS A 123 1.04 12.67 -8.05
CA LYS A 123 -0.28 12.17 -8.45
C LYS A 123 -0.87 11.20 -7.42
N ARG A 124 -0.07 10.24 -6.92
CA ARG A 124 -0.48 9.33 -5.82
C ARG A 124 -0.88 10.11 -4.56
N THR A 125 -0.09 11.12 -4.21
CA THR A 125 -0.35 11.99 -3.05
C THR A 125 -1.67 12.75 -3.20
N ILE A 126 -1.94 13.32 -4.37
CA ILE A 126 -3.22 14.00 -4.66
C ILE A 126 -4.38 13.01 -4.56
N ASN A 127 -4.26 11.83 -5.16
CA ASN A 127 -5.28 10.79 -5.09
C ASN A 127 -5.57 10.35 -3.65
N ASN A 128 -4.53 10.16 -2.83
CA ASN A 128 -4.67 9.82 -1.41
C ASN A 128 -5.39 10.92 -0.63
N LYS A 129 -5.07 12.20 -0.89
CA LYS A 129 -5.79 13.34 -0.28
C LYS A 129 -7.27 13.33 -0.65
N ILE A 130 -7.60 13.13 -1.94
CA ILE A 130 -8.99 13.02 -2.41
C ILE A 130 -9.71 11.87 -1.72
N VAL A 131 -9.10 10.69 -1.66
CA VAL A 131 -9.66 9.51 -0.98
C VAL A 131 -9.96 9.83 0.49
N GLN A 132 -9.02 10.47 1.18
CA GLN A 132 -9.19 10.82 2.58
C GLN A 132 -10.35 11.82 2.78
N THR A 133 -10.41 12.89 1.96
CA THR A 133 -11.51 13.85 2.00
C THR A 133 -12.87 13.18 1.78
N LEU A 134 -13.00 12.31 0.79
CA LEU A 134 -14.25 11.60 0.50
C LEU A 134 -14.66 10.65 1.63
N LYS A 135 -13.69 9.99 2.28
CA LYS A 135 -13.93 9.15 3.48
C LYS A 135 -14.41 10.00 4.67
N ASP A 136 -13.86 11.19 4.85
CA ASP A 136 -14.28 12.09 5.92
C ASP A 136 -15.69 12.66 5.64
N MET A 137 -16.00 12.96 4.39
CA MET A 137 -17.36 13.36 3.97
C MET A 137 -18.39 12.26 4.23
N SER A 138 -18.11 11.02 3.82
CA SER A 138 -19.03 9.89 4.05
C SER A 138 -19.23 9.61 5.55
N LYS A 139 -18.15 9.67 6.34
CA LYS A 139 -18.20 9.56 7.81
C LYS A 139 -19.04 10.66 8.45
N ASN A 140 -18.89 11.90 8.01
CA ASN A 140 -19.65 13.03 8.55
C ASN A 140 -21.13 12.93 8.20
N LEU A 141 -21.46 12.57 6.96
CA LEU A 141 -22.85 12.33 6.56
C LEU A 141 -23.47 11.17 7.35
N TYR A 142 -22.74 10.06 7.52
CA TYR A 142 -23.17 8.94 8.35
C TYR A 142 -23.47 9.39 9.78
N ARG A 143 -22.57 10.15 10.40
CA ARG A 143 -22.76 10.68 11.76
C ARG A 143 -23.96 11.61 11.86
N GLN A 144 -24.14 12.50 10.89
CA GLN A 144 -25.26 13.42 10.87
C GLN A 144 -26.60 12.67 10.84
N LEU A 145 -26.74 11.65 9.98
CA LEU A 145 -27.98 10.87 9.90
C LEU A 145 -28.21 10.05 11.18
N THR A 146 -27.17 9.39 11.68
CA THR A 146 -27.27 8.50 12.85
C THR A 146 -27.42 9.22 14.19
N GLN A 147 -27.00 10.49 14.29
CA GLN A 147 -27.20 11.30 15.50
C GLN A 147 -28.64 11.80 15.67
N THR A 148 -29.42 11.86 14.59
CA THR A 148 -30.81 12.35 14.64
C THR A 148 -31.80 11.31 15.16
N THR A 149 -31.40 10.05 15.22
CA THR A 149 -32.26 8.95 15.68
C THR A 149 -31.80 8.44 17.04
N THR A 150 -32.76 8.20 17.93
CA THR A 150 -32.54 7.50 19.21
C THR A 150 -32.82 6.01 19.11
N GLU A 151 -33.46 5.56 18.02
CA GLU A 151 -33.75 4.16 17.79
C GLU A 151 -32.52 3.42 17.28
N THR A 152 -32.29 2.23 17.82
CA THR A 152 -31.22 1.33 17.38
C THR A 152 -31.76 -0.04 17.07
N GLN A 153 -31.09 -0.77 16.19
CA GLN A 153 -31.38 -2.16 15.83
C GLN A 153 -30.08 -2.95 15.69
N PRO A 154 -30.06 -4.27 15.94
CA PRO A 154 -28.89 -5.08 15.70
C PRO A 154 -28.56 -5.15 14.20
N ILE A 155 -27.28 -5.22 13.85
CA ILE A 155 -26.83 -5.19 12.46
C ILE A 155 -27.25 -6.46 11.68
N CYS A 156 -27.46 -7.59 12.36
CA CYS A 156 -27.98 -8.81 11.72
C CYS A 156 -29.44 -8.66 11.24
N ASP A 157 -30.19 -7.67 11.73
CA ASP A 157 -31.52 -7.36 11.22
C ASP A 157 -31.46 -6.78 9.80
N ILE A 158 -30.32 -6.22 9.40
CA ILE A 158 -30.14 -5.56 8.10
C ILE A 158 -29.03 -6.17 7.24
N VAL A 159 -28.20 -7.07 7.77
CA VAL A 159 -27.10 -7.73 7.06
C VAL A 159 -27.15 -9.23 7.29
N ASN A 160 -27.03 -10.00 6.20
CA ASN A 160 -26.73 -11.42 6.25
C ASN A 160 -25.20 -11.61 6.26
N THR A 161 -24.70 -12.37 7.22
CA THR A 161 -23.27 -12.69 7.33
C THR A 161 -23.01 -14.11 6.86
N SER A 162 -22.03 -14.29 5.97
CA SER A 162 -21.57 -15.61 5.55
C SER A 162 -20.05 -15.70 5.63
N SER A 163 -19.55 -16.70 6.34
CA SER A 163 -18.13 -17.08 6.29
C SER A 163 -17.89 -17.90 5.03
N LEU A 164 -16.87 -17.55 4.26
CA LEU A 164 -16.41 -18.39 3.17
C LEU A 164 -15.51 -19.49 3.74
N PHE A 165 -15.94 -20.75 3.61
CA PHE A 165 -15.10 -21.93 3.84
C PHE A 165 -14.73 -22.53 2.48
N PHE A 166 -13.46 -22.86 2.27
CA PHE A 166 -12.97 -23.38 0.99
C PHE A 166 -13.27 -24.88 0.78
N SER A 167 -13.60 -25.24 -0.46
CA SER A 167 -13.18 -26.49 -1.10
C SER A 167 -11.93 -26.22 -1.96
N SER A 168 -11.13 -27.25 -2.25
CA SER A 168 -9.80 -27.17 -2.88
C SER A 168 -9.80 -26.45 -4.25
N GLU A 169 -8.66 -25.83 -4.60
CA GLU A 169 -8.43 -25.03 -5.83
C GLU A 169 -8.89 -25.70 -7.14
N GLU A 170 -8.94 -27.04 -7.21
CA GLU A 170 -9.28 -27.80 -8.42
C GLU A 170 -10.78 -27.78 -8.81
N GLU A 171 -11.72 -27.45 -7.91
CA GLU A 171 -13.16 -27.55 -8.22
C GLU A 171 -13.75 -26.32 -8.94
N VAL A 172 -13.06 -25.17 -8.92
CA VAL A 172 -13.68 -23.87 -9.23
C VAL A 172 -13.61 -23.49 -10.71
N GLU A 173 -12.64 -24.00 -11.48
CA GLU A 173 -12.44 -23.62 -12.89
C GLU A 173 -13.54 -24.12 -13.85
N SER A 174 -14.41 -25.03 -13.42
CA SER A 174 -15.39 -25.71 -14.29
C SER A 174 -16.74 -24.99 -14.47
N ASP A 175 -17.05 -23.98 -13.65
CA ASP A 175 -18.41 -23.42 -13.55
C ASP A 175 -18.55 -21.97 -14.09
N GLY A 176 -17.56 -21.48 -14.84
CA GLY A 176 -17.62 -20.15 -15.46
C GLY A 176 -17.59 -18.97 -14.46
N ARG A 177 -17.16 -19.21 -13.22
CA ARG A 177 -17.07 -18.20 -12.16
C ARG A 177 -15.76 -17.43 -12.24
N VAL A 178 -15.80 -16.11 -12.01
CA VAL A 178 -14.62 -15.25 -12.01
C VAL A 178 -13.89 -15.37 -10.68
N TYR A 179 -12.61 -15.73 -10.74
CA TYR A 179 -11.71 -15.78 -9.60
C TYR A 179 -11.08 -14.41 -9.37
N ILE A 180 -11.18 -13.90 -8.14
CA ILE A 180 -10.49 -12.67 -7.72
C ILE A 180 -9.53 -13.04 -6.58
N ASP A 181 -8.24 -13.13 -6.92
CA ASP A 181 -7.14 -13.26 -5.94
C ASP A 181 -7.23 -12.09 -4.94
N PRO A 182 -7.16 -12.34 -3.62
CA PRO A 182 -7.05 -11.31 -2.61
C PRO A 182 -5.99 -10.23 -2.88
N GLN A 183 -4.89 -10.57 -3.55
CA GLN A 183 -3.89 -9.59 -3.99
C GLN A 183 -4.30 -8.84 -5.26
N SER A 184 -5.17 -9.43 -6.10
CA SER A 184 -5.69 -8.84 -7.34
C SER A 184 -6.94 -7.98 -7.17
N ILE A 185 -7.58 -7.98 -5.98
CA ILE A 185 -8.65 -7.03 -5.58
C ILE A 185 -8.25 -5.58 -5.90
N LEU A 186 -6.95 -5.29 -5.88
CA LEU A 186 -6.42 -3.96 -6.10
C LEU A 186 -5.95 -3.68 -7.54
N THR A 187 -5.94 -4.69 -8.42
CA THR A 187 -5.30 -4.63 -9.75
C THR A 187 -6.18 -5.11 -10.89
N SER A 188 -7.42 -5.53 -10.68
CA SER A 188 -8.29 -5.96 -11.78
C SER A 188 -8.83 -4.76 -12.57
N ASP A 189 -8.46 -4.72 -13.86
CA ASP A 189 -8.82 -3.68 -14.84
C ASP A 189 -10.22 -3.89 -15.46
N ASP A 190 -10.85 -5.05 -15.25
CA ASP A 190 -12.14 -5.40 -15.85
C ASP A 190 -13.32 -5.03 -14.96
N PHE A 191 -13.68 -3.75 -14.93
CA PHE A 191 -14.98 -3.32 -14.41
C PHE A 191 -15.60 -2.24 -15.27
N ASP A 192 -16.52 -2.69 -16.14
CA ASP A 192 -17.44 -1.81 -16.81
C ASP A 192 -18.30 -1.07 -15.78
N SER A 193 -18.41 0.24 -15.99
CA SER A 193 -19.32 1.13 -15.28
C SER A 193 -20.74 0.56 -15.26
N HIS A 194 -21.39 0.51 -14.09
CA HIS A 194 -22.77 0.99 -13.81
C HIS A 194 -23.49 0.32 -12.63
N SER A 195 -22.91 -0.63 -11.89
CA SER A 195 -23.55 -1.20 -10.69
C SER A 195 -22.61 -1.17 -9.49
N TYR A 196 -23.16 -0.77 -8.35
CA TYR A 196 -22.51 -1.03 -7.08
C TYR A 196 -22.81 -2.45 -6.66
N GLY A 197 -21.78 -3.10 -6.16
CA GLY A 197 -21.92 -4.45 -5.68
C GLY A 197 -22.98 -4.61 -4.60
N GLU A 198 -23.84 -5.62 -4.71
CA GLU A 198 -24.86 -5.91 -3.69
C GLU A 198 -24.25 -6.38 -2.38
N LYS A 199 -22.99 -6.87 -2.37
CA LYS A 199 -22.33 -7.46 -1.19
C LYS A 199 -21.05 -6.72 -0.82
N LEU A 200 -20.70 -6.76 0.45
CA LEU A 200 -19.48 -6.18 1.02
C LEU A 200 -18.58 -7.30 1.55
N ILE A 201 -17.31 -7.33 1.15
CA ILE A 201 -16.32 -8.25 1.72
C ILE A 201 -15.46 -7.53 2.75
N THR A 202 -15.19 -8.17 3.88
CA THR A 202 -14.24 -7.67 4.88
C THR A 202 -13.24 -8.75 5.28
N TRP A 203 -11.99 -8.35 5.53
CA TRP A 203 -10.91 -9.22 6.04
C TRP A 203 -10.32 -8.65 7.31
N GLY A 204 -10.50 -9.30 8.47
CA GLY A 204 -9.91 -8.92 9.76
C GLY A 204 -10.26 -7.50 10.26
N LYS A 205 -9.82 -6.46 9.53
CA LYS A 205 -10.14 -5.04 9.67
C LYS A 205 -10.98 -4.55 8.47
N ILE A 206 -12.03 -3.78 8.75
CA ILE A 206 -12.95 -3.16 7.75
C ILE A 206 -12.24 -2.09 6.87
N GLU A 207 -10.93 -1.88 7.04
CA GLU A 207 -10.17 -0.88 6.30
C GLU A 207 -9.99 -1.23 4.82
N GLN A 208 -9.97 -2.52 4.49
CA GLN A 208 -9.81 -3.07 3.14
C GLN A 208 -11.08 -3.82 2.75
N ALA A 209 -12.16 -3.08 2.53
CA ALA A 209 -13.40 -3.65 2.04
C ALA A 209 -13.56 -3.38 0.55
N ASP A 210 -14.04 -4.38 -0.18
CA ASP A 210 -14.45 -4.23 -1.58
C ASP A 210 -15.94 -4.58 -1.75
N PHE A 211 -16.52 -4.10 -2.84
CA PHE A 211 -17.95 -4.20 -3.14
C PHE A 211 -18.16 -5.15 -4.33
N LEU A 212 -18.89 -6.25 -4.13
CA LEU A 212 -19.08 -7.29 -5.15
C LEU A 212 -20.37 -7.13 -5.92
N LEU A 213 -20.31 -7.14 -7.25
CA LEU A 213 -21.50 -7.28 -8.08
C LEU A 213 -22.28 -8.56 -7.75
N GLU A 214 -23.56 -8.58 -8.14
CA GLU A 214 -24.50 -9.67 -7.84
C GLU A 214 -23.97 -11.06 -8.26
N ASN A 215 -23.16 -11.10 -9.33
CA ASN A 215 -22.55 -12.31 -9.88
C ASN A 215 -21.05 -12.47 -9.57
N GLU A 216 -20.49 -11.59 -8.73
CA GLU A 216 -19.09 -11.70 -8.32
C GLU A 216 -18.96 -12.52 -7.06
N TYR A 217 -18.02 -13.45 -7.14
CA TYR A 217 -17.64 -14.33 -6.04
C TYR A 217 -16.17 -14.10 -5.77
N HIS A 218 -15.82 -13.94 -4.50
CA HIS A 218 -14.43 -13.91 -4.08
C HIS A 218 -14.08 -15.18 -3.36
N PHE A 219 -12.84 -15.60 -3.58
CA PHE A 219 -12.21 -16.71 -2.89
C PHE A 219 -10.94 -16.14 -2.24
N GLY A 220 -10.97 -15.94 -0.93
CA GLY A 220 -9.81 -15.47 -0.16
C GLY A 220 -9.66 -16.27 1.12
N ARG A 221 -8.41 -16.52 1.58
CA ARG A 221 -8.01 -17.31 2.77
C ARG A 221 -9.07 -17.28 3.89
N ASN A 222 -9.30 -18.39 4.63
CA ASN A 222 -10.30 -18.67 5.69
C ASN A 222 -10.83 -17.57 6.65
N ASP A 223 -10.41 -16.31 6.54
CA ASP A 223 -10.62 -15.22 7.48
C ASP A 223 -11.49 -14.08 6.89
N TYR A 224 -12.15 -14.29 5.74
CA TYR A 224 -13.06 -13.29 5.16
C TYR A 224 -14.49 -13.50 5.64
N THR A 225 -15.14 -12.40 6.02
CA THR A 225 -16.58 -12.35 6.24
C THR A 225 -17.24 -11.53 5.15
N ILE A 226 -18.21 -12.14 4.45
CA ILE A 226 -19.08 -11.43 3.54
C ILE A 226 -20.26 -10.87 4.33
N LEU A 227 -20.48 -9.58 4.17
CA LEU A 227 -21.61 -8.83 4.67
C LEU A 227 -22.54 -8.54 3.49
N SER A 228 -23.67 -9.24 3.42
CA SER A 228 -24.68 -9.02 2.39
C SER A 228 -25.84 -8.21 2.97
N PRO A 229 -25.97 -6.90 2.66
CA PRO A 229 -27.15 -6.11 3.00
C PRO A 229 -28.44 -6.82 2.57
N LYS A 230 -29.48 -6.76 3.40
CA LYS A 230 -30.82 -7.22 2.99
C LYS A 230 -31.39 -6.30 1.92
N VAL A 231 -32.37 -6.80 1.17
CA VAL A 231 -32.99 -6.10 0.02
C VAL A 231 -33.34 -4.66 0.36
N GLY A 232 -32.91 -3.73 -0.49
CA GLY A 232 -33.21 -2.30 -0.36
C GLY A 232 -32.26 -1.50 0.54
N LEU A 233 -31.21 -2.13 1.09
CA LEU A 233 -30.18 -1.45 1.88
C LEU A 233 -28.93 -1.18 1.05
N SER A 234 -28.34 0.00 1.27
CA SER A 234 -27.09 0.34 0.61
C SER A 234 -25.90 -0.41 1.24
N PRO A 235 -25.10 -1.14 0.44
CA PRO A 235 -23.82 -1.70 0.87
C PRO A 235 -22.88 -0.65 1.48
N LEU A 236 -22.94 0.59 0.97
CA LEU A 236 -22.15 1.72 1.47
C LEU A 236 -22.53 2.10 2.91
N PHE A 237 -23.82 1.99 3.24
CA PHE A 237 -24.31 2.24 4.59
C PHE A 237 -23.86 1.14 5.55
N VAL A 238 -23.90 -0.11 5.12
CA VAL A 238 -23.38 -1.25 5.89
C VAL A 238 -21.89 -1.09 6.16
N TYR A 239 -21.11 -0.71 5.15
CA TYR A 239 -19.69 -0.39 5.30
C TYR A 239 -19.45 0.71 6.35
N CYS A 240 -20.17 1.82 6.25
CA CYS A 240 -20.03 2.92 7.20
C CYS A 240 -20.47 2.54 8.61
N SER A 241 -21.50 1.70 8.74
CA SER A 241 -21.97 1.20 10.03
C SER A 241 -20.94 0.30 10.69
N ALA A 242 -20.34 -0.61 9.92
CA ALA A 242 -19.28 -1.48 10.40
C ALA A 242 -18.04 -0.66 10.80
N LYS A 243 -17.65 0.32 9.98
CA LYS A 243 -16.40 1.09 10.16
C LYS A 243 -16.49 2.19 11.21
N PHE A 244 -17.62 2.89 11.29
CA PHE A 244 -17.79 4.11 12.06
C PHE A 244 -18.87 4.02 13.16
N GLY A 245 -19.58 2.90 13.25
CA GLY A 245 -20.61 2.66 14.26
C GLY A 245 -20.07 2.70 15.69
N ARG A 246 -20.97 2.91 16.65
CA ARG A 246 -20.62 2.87 18.09
C ARG A 246 -20.35 1.42 18.48
N GLY A 247 -19.17 1.16 19.06
CA GLY A 247 -18.69 -0.19 19.33
C GLY A 247 -17.77 -0.71 18.23
N THR A 248 -16.90 0.15 17.68
CA THR A 248 -15.84 -0.24 16.73
C THR A 248 -15.29 -1.62 17.07
N VAL A 249 -15.24 -2.53 16.10
CA VAL A 249 -14.49 -3.78 16.19
C VAL A 249 -13.01 -3.36 16.34
N VAL A 250 -12.61 -3.13 17.60
CA VAL A 250 -11.25 -2.69 17.96
C VAL A 250 -10.37 -3.92 17.82
N GLU A 251 -9.64 -3.94 16.71
CA GLU A 251 -8.34 -4.60 16.50
C GLU A 251 -8.22 -6.12 16.61
N ASP A 252 -9.15 -6.82 17.26
CA ASP A 252 -9.20 -8.28 17.33
C ASP A 252 -10.11 -8.86 16.25
N GLU A 253 -9.76 -10.05 15.76
CA GLU A 253 -10.43 -10.81 14.68
C GLU A 253 -11.94 -10.58 14.64
N PHE A 254 -12.45 -10.24 13.46
CA PHE A 254 -13.87 -10.07 13.20
C PHE A 254 -14.63 -11.38 13.47
N ALA A 255 -15.03 -11.60 14.72
CA ALA A 255 -15.86 -12.73 15.09
C ALA A 255 -17.30 -12.44 14.64
N VAL A 256 -17.77 -13.17 13.62
CA VAL A 256 -19.10 -13.02 13.02
C VAL A 256 -20.21 -12.97 14.07
N ASP A 257 -20.11 -13.82 15.11
CA ASP A 257 -21.07 -13.87 16.21
C ASP A 257 -21.15 -12.57 17.00
N ARG A 258 -20.01 -11.92 17.27
CA ARG A 258 -19.96 -10.60 17.92
C ARG A 258 -20.46 -9.52 16.99
N PHE A 259 -20.14 -9.63 15.70
CA PHE A 259 -20.58 -8.64 14.73
C PHE A 259 -22.11 -8.55 14.69
N SER A 260 -22.79 -9.71 14.68
CA SER A 260 -24.24 -9.80 14.62
C SER A 260 -24.96 -9.04 15.75
N GLN A 261 -24.31 -8.87 16.90
CA GLN A 261 -24.87 -8.23 18.10
C GLN A 261 -24.68 -6.70 18.13
N PHE A 262 -23.91 -6.12 17.21
CA PHE A 262 -23.71 -4.67 17.19
C PHE A 262 -25.00 -3.93 16.87
N HIS A 263 -25.35 -3.00 17.75
CA HIS A 263 -26.50 -2.14 17.56
C HIS A 263 -26.10 -0.89 16.77
N ILE A 264 -26.83 -0.62 15.71
CA ILE A 264 -26.65 0.53 14.84
C ILE A 264 -27.91 1.39 14.89
N ALA A 265 -27.75 2.67 14.54
CA ALA A 265 -28.88 3.59 14.39
C ALA A 265 -29.87 3.07 13.35
N LYS A 266 -31.16 3.05 13.71
CA LYS A 266 -32.24 2.68 12.80
C LYS A 266 -32.65 3.91 11.99
N LEU A 267 -32.35 3.87 10.70
CA LEU A 267 -32.72 4.90 9.73
C LEU A 267 -33.96 4.49 8.95
N ASN A 268 -34.77 5.46 8.55
CA ASN A 268 -35.91 5.21 7.66
C ASN A 268 -35.45 5.08 6.19
N HIS A 269 -36.37 4.68 5.31
CA HIS A 269 -36.07 4.45 3.90
C HIS A 269 -35.55 5.70 3.18
N GLU A 270 -36.14 6.87 3.44
CA GLU A 270 -35.74 8.14 2.82
C GLU A 270 -34.31 8.53 3.21
N GLN A 271 -33.93 8.37 4.48
CA GLN A 271 -32.58 8.63 4.97
C GLN A 271 -31.56 7.68 4.34
N LEU A 272 -31.89 6.40 4.20
CA LEU A 272 -31.03 5.41 3.55
C LEU A 272 -30.85 5.70 2.06
N GLN A 273 -31.93 6.06 1.37
CA GLN A 273 -31.90 6.43 -0.04
C GLN A 273 -31.08 7.72 -0.25
N TYR A 274 -31.27 8.72 0.60
CA TYR A 274 -30.48 9.95 0.58
C TYR A 274 -29.00 9.65 0.80
N PHE A 275 -28.66 8.84 1.81
CA PHE A 275 -27.28 8.43 2.06
C PHE A 275 -26.66 7.76 0.84
N HIS A 276 -27.37 6.81 0.23
CA HIS A 276 -26.90 6.11 -0.96
C HIS A 276 -26.64 7.08 -2.11
N GLN A 277 -27.60 7.94 -2.45
CA GLN A 277 -27.49 8.90 -3.55
C GLN A 277 -26.28 9.83 -3.40
N GLN A 278 -26.01 10.31 -2.19
CA GLN A 278 -24.87 11.21 -1.93
C GLN A 278 -23.53 10.46 -1.96
N THR A 279 -23.47 9.26 -1.36
CA THR A 279 -22.21 8.56 -1.17
C THR A 279 -21.79 7.71 -2.37
N ASN A 280 -22.70 7.35 -3.27
CA ASN A 280 -22.42 6.49 -4.42
C ASN A 280 -21.24 7.01 -5.25
N ALA A 281 -21.31 8.28 -5.69
CA ALA A 281 -20.24 8.89 -6.48
C ALA A 281 -18.92 9.03 -5.70
N TRP A 282 -18.99 9.20 -4.37
CA TRP A 282 -17.81 9.34 -3.52
C TRP A 282 -17.06 8.02 -3.38
N PHE A 283 -17.76 6.93 -3.08
CA PHE A 283 -17.14 5.61 -3.00
C PHE A 283 -16.56 5.18 -4.35
N TYR A 284 -17.16 5.62 -5.46
CA TYR A 284 -16.71 5.24 -6.81
C TYR A 284 -15.37 5.86 -7.06
N LYS A 285 -15.28 7.15 -6.72
CA LYS A 285 -14.04 7.91 -6.82
C LYS A 285 -12.98 7.39 -5.85
N ILE A 286 -13.35 6.95 -4.64
CA ILE A 286 -12.43 6.31 -3.68
C ILE A 286 -11.82 5.04 -4.30
N GLN A 287 -12.64 4.11 -4.79
CA GLN A 287 -12.16 2.86 -5.39
C GLN A 287 -11.30 3.13 -6.63
N LYS A 288 -11.77 4.00 -7.54
CA LYS A 288 -11.04 4.37 -8.75
C LYS A 288 -9.66 4.94 -8.43
N ASN A 289 -9.57 5.89 -7.49
CA ASN A 289 -8.30 6.48 -7.09
C ASN A 289 -7.40 5.47 -6.36
N PHE A 290 -7.97 4.51 -5.62
CA PHE A 290 -7.21 3.44 -4.99
C PHE A 290 -6.57 2.52 -6.05
N LYS A 291 -7.35 2.02 -7.02
CA LYS A 291 -6.85 1.22 -8.15
C LYS A 291 -5.77 1.99 -8.93
N GLU A 292 -6.03 3.25 -9.26
CA GLU A 292 -5.07 4.12 -9.95
C GLU A 292 -3.76 4.24 -9.15
N ASN A 293 -3.81 4.37 -7.82
CA ASN A 293 -2.62 4.47 -6.99
C ASN A 293 -1.77 3.19 -6.98
N VAL A 294 -2.41 2.02 -7.05
CA VAL A 294 -1.72 0.73 -7.16
C VAL A 294 -1.05 0.59 -8.53
N LEU A 295 -1.76 0.94 -9.60
CA LEU A 295 -1.18 0.97 -10.95
C LEU A 295 0.00 1.95 -11.04
N LEU A 296 -0.13 3.16 -10.50
CA LEU A 296 0.94 4.15 -10.48
C LEU A 296 2.18 3.66 -9.74
N GLU A 297 2.01 2.95 -8.62
CA GLU A 297 3.11 2.33 -7.87
C GLU A 297 3.78 1.21 -8.66
N GLN A 298 2.99 0.36 -9.32
CA GLN A 298 3.52 -0.70 -10.19
C GLN A 298 4.29 -0.13 -11.37
N TRP A 299 3.74 0.91 -12.03
CA TRP A 299 4.39 1.59 -13.14
C TRP A 299 5.68 2.28 -12.70
N GLU A 300 5.66 2.99 -11.57
CA GLU A 300 6.85 3.62 -11.00
C GLU A 300 7.97 2.59 -10.80
N ASN A 301 7.67 1.48 -10.12
CA ASN A 301 8.63 0.41 -9.88
C ASN A 301 9.13 -0.24 -11.17
N THR A 302 8.22 -0.48 -12.12
CA THR A 302 8.52 -1.16 -13.39
C THR A 302 9.40 -0.29 -14.29
N ILE A 303 9.06 1.00 -14.45
CA ILE A 303 9.83 1.97 -15.22
C ILE A 303 11.21 2.17 -14.59
N LYS A 304 11.29 2.39 -13.28
CA LYS A 304 12.57 2.55 -12.58
C LYS A 304 13.45 1.31 -12.73
N LYS A 305 12.92 0.10 -12.58
CA LYS A 305 13.67 -1.15 -12.82
C LYS A 305 14.18 -1.26 -14.26
N MET A 306 13.39 -0.91 -15.27
CA MET A 306 13.84 -0.89 -16.66
C MET A 306 14.96 0.12 -16.90
N ILE A 307 14.82 1.35 -16.39
CA ILE A 307 15.83 2.40 -16.53
C ILE A 307 17.13 1.98 -15.84
N TYR A 308 17.05 1.46 -14.62
CA TYR A 308 18.22 1.06 -13.85
C TYR A 308 18.91 -0.19 -14.40
N SER A 309 18.17 -1.15 -14.97
CA SER A 309 18.74 -2.37 -15.56
C SER A 309 19.35 -2.17 -16.95
N THR A 310 18.81 -1.26 -17.77
CA THR A 310 19.38 -0.95 -19.11
C THR A 310 20.75 -0.30 -19.03
N HIS A 311 21.06 0.37 -17.92
CA HIS A 311 22.39 0.90 -17.66
C HIS A 311 23.39 -0.13 -17.12
N ASP A 312 22.93 -1.31 -16.69
CA ASP A 312 23.80 -2.40 -16.20
C ASP A 312 24.25 -3.35 -17.33
N SER A 313 23.49 -3.43 -18.43
CA SER A 313 23.76 -4.35 -19.55
C SER A 313 24.72 -3.82 -20.62
N GLY A 314 25.12 -2.54 -20.55
CA GLY A 314 25.97 -1.87 -21.52
C GLY A 314 27.44 -2.32 -21.60
N GLU A 315 27.83 -3.44 -20.97
CA GLU A 315 29.21 -3.93 -20.91
C GLU A 315 29.40 -5.39 -21.37
N LYS A 316 28.42 -6.00 -22.05
CA LYS A 316 28.61 -7.34 -22.64
C LYS A 316 28.97 -7.36 -24.13
N ASN A 317 29.00 -6.21 -24.80
CA ASN A 317 29.41 -6.10 -26.20
C ASN A 317 30.44 -4.96 -26.35
N GLU A 318 31.66 -5.16 -25.84
CA GLU A 318 32.87 -4.49 -26.32
C GLU A 318 34.11 -5.33 -25.98
#